data_AF-A0A7W1Q8E3-F1
#
_entry.id   AF-A0A7W1Q8E3-F1
#
_cell.length_a   1.000
_cell.length_b   1.000
_cell.length_c   1.000
_cell.angle_alpha   90.00
_cell.angle_beta   90.00
_cell.angle_gamma   90.00
#
_symmetry.space_group_name_H-M   'P 1'
#
loop_
_entity.id
_entity.type
_entity.pdbx_description
1 polymer ?
#
loop_
_entity_poly.entity_id
_entity_poly.type
_entity_poly.pdbx_seq_one_letter_code
_entity_poly.pdbx_strand_id
1 'polypeptide(L)'
;MNVRLAAILGVVAVACALPSTAGAFRLEGGRWPTRTISYYNKVPAYNWAVDTAAYAWNTSGARVQFVKSSRRDAKVLVGVRWFKVAGDAYVQRMKGRFLGAKVGIRNGQDRYTMTLVVAHELGYVLGLDHETASAQPRTRT
;
A
#
# COMPACT_ATOMS: atom_id res chain seq x y z
N MET A 1 -54.23 19.08 -4.70
CA MET A 1 -53.27 19.92 -3.94
C MET A 1 -52.69 19.04 -2.83
N ASN A 2 -51.43 18.63 -2.76
CA ASN A 2 -50.18 19.10 -3.35
C ASN A 2 -49.23 17.88 -3.37
N VAL A 3 -49.01 17.20 -4.50
CA VAL A 3 -47.85 17.41 -5.40
C VAL A 3 -46.61 18.02 -4.72
N ARG A 4 -46.19 17.51 -3.55
CA ARG A 4 -44.93 17.95 -2.87
C ARG A 4 -44.18 16.85 -2.11
N LEU A 5 -44.41 15.57 -2.42
CA LEU A 5 -43.62 14.46 -1.86
C LEU A 5 -42.90 13.60 -2.90
N ALA A 6 -43.23 13.77 -4.19
CA ALA A 6 -42.60 13.03 -5.28
C ALA A 6 -41.28 13.65 -5.79
N ALA A 7 -40.85 14.80 -5.25
CA ALA A 7 -39.75 15.59 -5.81
C ALA A 7 -38.46 15.61 -4.97
N ILE A 8 -38.35 14.78 -3.91
CA ILE A 8 -37.10 14.68 -3.11
C ILE A 8 -36.38 13.34 -3.33
N LEU A 9 -37.03 12.36 -3.96
CA LEU A 9 -36.41 11.07 -4.32
C LEU A 9 -35.63 11.10 -5.65
N GLY A 10 -35.71 12.20 -6.41
CA GLY A 10 -35.15 12.29 -7.77
C GLY A 10 -33.71 12.80 -7.90
N VAL A 11 -33.08 13.29 -6.82
CA VAL A 11 -31.77 13.98 -6.92
C VAL A 11 -30.60 13.23 -6.26
N VAL A 12 -30.85 12.18 -5.45
CA VAL A 12 -29.77 11.42 -4.79
C VAL A 12 -29.26 10.23 -5.61
N ALA A 13 -30.02 9.77 -6.61
CA ALA A 13 -29.69 8.56 -7.37
C ALA A 13 -28.76 8.77 -8.59
N VAL A 14 -28.31 10.01 -8.88
CA VAL A 14 -27.44 10.33 -10.03
C VAL A 14 -26.10 10.90 -9.57
N ALA A 15 -25.50 10.32 -8.54
CA ALA A 15 -24.11 10.61 -8.14
C ALA A 15 -23.21 9.36 -8.10
N CYS A 16 -23.77 8.15 -8.28
CA CYS A 16 -23.01 6.89 -8.20
C CYS A 16 -22.60 6.30 -9.56
N ALA A 17 -22.88 6.98 -10.68
CA ALA A 17 -22.62 6.46 -12.03
C ALA A 17 -21.53 7.24 -12.78
N LEU A 18 -20.66 7.96 -12.06
CA LEU A 18 -19.36 8.30 -12.65
C LEU A 18 -18.48 7.06 -12.47
N PRO A 19 -18.05 6.37 -13.54
CA PRO A 19 -16.91 5.50 -13.43
C PRO A 19 -15.76 6.39 -12.99
N SER A 20 -15.44 6.37 -11.69
CA SER A 20 -14.11 6.74 -11.27
C SER A 20 -13.23 5.79 -12.06
N THR A 21 -12.56 6.29 -13.10
CA THR A 21 -11.32 5.69 -13.56
C THR A 21 -10.35 5.88 -12.40
N ALA A 22 -10.52 5.07 -11.36
CA ALA A 22 -9.49 4.77 -10.39
C ALA A 22 -8.42 4.10 -11.24
N GLY A 23 -7.53 4.94 -11.78
CA GLY A 23 -6.44 4.49 -12.62
C GLY A 23 -5.67 3.45 -11.82
N ALA A 24 -5.61 2.27 -12.41
CA ALA A 24 -5.03 1.11 -11.78
C ALA A 24 -3.54 1.39 -11.55
N PHE A 25 -3.11 1.31 -10.29
CA PHE A 25 -1.72 1.35 -9.86
C PHE A 25 -0.76 0.82 -10.93
N ARG A 26 0.26 1.60 -11.29
CA ARG A 26 1.27 1.14 -12.24
C ARG A 26 2.22 0.17 -11.53
N LEU A 27 2.44 -0.98 -12.15
CA LEU A 27 3.44 -1.95 -11.71
C LEU A 27 4.82 -1.49 -12.18
N GLU A 28 5.76 -1.24 -11.28
CA GLU A 28 7.13 -0.79 -11.62
C GLU A 28 8.03 -1.89 -12.22
N GLY A 29 7.46 -2.83 -12.98
CA GLY A 29 8.23 -3.79 -13.77
C GLY A 29 9.05 -4.81 -12.96
N GLY A 30 8.80 -4.94 -11.65
CA GLY A 30 9.40 -5.98 -10.82
C GLY A 30 8.38 -6.72 -9.99
N ARG A 31 8.74 -7.96 -9.62
CA ARG A 31 7.86 -8.87 -8.87
C ARG A 31 8.66 -9.69 -7.87
N TRP A 32 7.99 -10.08 -6.80
CA TRP A 32 8.46 -11.12 -5.92
C TRP A 32 8.51 -12.46 -6.67
N PRO A 33 9.52 -13.32 -6.39
CA PRO A 33 9.59 -14.66 -6.99
C PRO A 33 8.47 -15.58 -6.50
N THR A 34 7.90 -15.28 -5.33
CA THR A 34 6.82 -16.03 -4.67
C THR A 34 5.71 -15.07 -4.26
N ARG A 35 4.50 -15.60 -4.10
CA ARG A 35 3.36 -14.83 -3.54
C ARG A 35 3.46 -14.63 -2.03
N THR A 36 4.21 -15.49 -1.36
CA THR A 36 4.49 -15.40 0.08
C THR A 36 5.73 -14.56 0.31
N ILE A 37 5.59 -13.52 1.15
CA ILE A 37 6.63 -12.54 1.46
C ILE A 37 6.79 -12.50 2.98
N SER A 38 7.98 -12.86 3.47
CA SER A 38 8.27 -12.85 4.90
C SER A 38 8.58 -11.44 5.39
N TYR A 39 7.99 -11.03 6.50
CA TYR A 39 8.26 -9.74 7.13
C TYR A 39 8.70 -9.89 8.59
N TYR A 40 9.40 -8.86 9.07
CA TYR A 40 9.76 -8.69 10.48
C TYR A 40 9.61 -7.23 10.89
N ASN A 41 8.91 -7.01 12.00
CA ASN A 41 8.78 -5.70 12.62
C ASN A 41 9.84 -5.51 13.71
N LYS A 42 10.70 -4.49 13.54
CA LYS A 42 11.71 -4.09 14.52
C LYS A 42 11.17 -3.19 15.62
N VAL A 43 9.90 -2.77 15.55
CA VAL A 43 9.30 -1.77 16.46
C VAL A 43 8.12 -2.39 17.20
N PRO A 44 8.34 -3.09 18.34
CA PRO A 44 7.31 -3.89 19.02
C PRO A 44 6.03 -3.12 19.34
N ALA A 45 6.14 -1.82 19.66
CA ALA A 45 5.01 -0.93 19.95
C ALA A 45 3.97 -0.87 18.80
N TYR A 46 4.39 -1.15 17.56
CA TYR A 46 3.53 -1.13 16.38
C TYR A 46 3.20 -2.52 15.82
N ASN A 47 3.45 -3.59 16.58
CA ASN A 47 3.14 -4.97 16.13
C ASN A 47 1.70 -5.11 15.65
N TRP A 48 0.73 -4.62 16.43
CA TRP A 48 -0.68 -4.69 16.03
C TRP A 48 -0.95 -3.99 14.69
N ALA A 49 -0.36 -2.81 14.49
CA ALA A 49 -0.57 -2.03 13.27
C ALA A 49 0.05 -2.72 12.04
N VAL A 50 1.28 -3.22 12.17
CA VAL A 50 1.97 -3.94 11.09
C VAL A 50 1.26 -5.25 10.76
N ASP A 51 0.86 -6.02 11.78
CA ASP A 51 0.16 -7.29 11.59
C ASP A 51 -1.21 -7.06 10.93
N THR A 52 -1.92 -5.97 11.30
CA THR A 52 -3.21 -5.59 10.71
C THR A 52 -3.05 -5.16 9.24
N ALA A 53 -2.02 -4.39 8.92
CA ALA A 53 -1.72 -3.99 7.54
C ALA A 53 -1.38 -5.20 6.65
N ALA A 54 -0.58 -6.15 7.19
CA ALA A 54 -0.29 -7.40 6.50
C ALA A 54 -1.56 -8.24 6.28
N TYR A 55 -2.42 -8.33 7.30
CA TYR A 55 -3.71 -9.02 7.18
C TYR A 55 -4.59 -8.41 6.09
N ALA A 56 -4.69 -7.08 6.02
CA ALA A 56 -5.47 -6.39 4.99
C ALA A 56 -5.02 -6.76 3.57
N TRP A 57 -3.70 -6.82 3.32
CA TRP A 57 -3.15 -7.30 2.04
C TRP A 57 -3.42 -8.78 1.77
N ASN A 58 -3.35 -9.62 2.81
CA ASN A 58 -3.63 -11.05 2.69
C ASN A 58 -5.10 -11.32 2.31
N THR A 59 -6.02 -10.45 2.72
CA THR A 59 -7.46 -10.58 2.45
C THR A 59 -7.97 -9.72 1.30
N SER A 60 -7.13 -8.91 0.65
CA SER A 60 -7.57 -7.94 -0.37
C SER A 60 -7.95 -8.55 -1.72
N GLY A 61 -7.76 -9.85 -1.91
CA GLY A 61 -7.91 -10.51 -3.21
C GLY A 61 -6.71 -10.35 -4.15
N ALA A 62 -5.67 -9.60 -3.76
CA ALA A 62 -4.45 -9.40 -4.55
C ALA A 62 -3.56 -10.66 -4.69
N ARG A 63 -3.95 -11.79 -4.07
CA ARG A 63 -3.24 -13.09 -4.11
C ARG A 63 -1.77 -13.00 -3.64
N VAL A 64 -1.54 -12.18 -2.62
CA VAL A 64 -0.27 -12.01 -1.89
C VAL A 64 -0.45 -12.56 -0.47
N GLN A 65 0.63 -13.05 0.13
CA GLN A 65 0.65 -13.48 1.52
C GLN A 65 1.87 -12.94 2.27
N PHE A 66 1.68 -11.93 3.11
CA PHE A 66 2.64 -11.50 4.10
C PHE A 66 2.62 -12.43 5.31
N VAL A 67 3.78 -13.01 5.63
CA VAL A 67 3.94 -13.93 6.78
C VAL A 67 4.99 -13.40 7.74
N LYS A 68 4.69 -13.46 9.03
CA LYS A 68 5.64 -13.04 10.07
C LYS A 68 6.79 -14.05 10.13
N SER A 69 8.00 -13.57 10.35
CA SER A 69 9.21 -14.39 10.37
C SER A 69 10.25 -13.83 11.34
N SER A 70 11.37 -14.55 11.51
CA SER A 70 12.53 -14.02 12.23
C SER A 70 13.18 -12.88 11.43
N ARG A 71 13.93 -12.00 12.10
CA ARG A 71 14.68 -10.93 11.42
C ARG A 71 15.65 -11.47 10.35
N ARG A 72 16.23 -12.65 10.57
CA ARG A 72 17.21 -13.27 9.67
C ARG A 72 16.57 -13.73 8.36
N ASP A 73 15.32 -14.19 8.42
CA ASP A 73 14.63 -14.83 7.31
C ASP A 73 13.63 -13.90 6.61
N ALA A 74 13.39 -12.72 7.20
CA ALA A 74 12.50 -11.71 6.66
C ALA A 74 13.06 -11.08 5.37
N LYS A 75 12.23 -11.06 4.32
CA LYS A 75 12.48 -10.28 3.11
C LYS A 75 12.10 -8.82 3.27
N VAL A 76 11.13 -8.52 4.13
CA VAL A 76 10.67 -7.16 4.41
C VAL A 76 10.99 -6.80 5.86
N LEU A 77 11.74 -5.73 6.06
CA LEU A 77 12.09 -5.24 7.39
C LEU A 77 11.39 -3.92 7.68
N VAL A 78 10.50 -3.90 8.68
CA VAL A 78 9.83 -2.68 9.15
C VAL A 78 10.63 -2.10 10.33
N GLY A 79 10.93 -0.80 10.31
CA GLY A 79 11.73 -0.15 11.34
C GLY A 79 11.58 1.37 11.37
N VAL A 80 12.03 2.02 12.45
CA VAL A 80 12.02 3.48 12.55
C VAL A 80 13.09 4.10 11.64
N ARG A 81 12.69 5.09 10.83
CA ARG A 81 13.52 6.01 10.01
C ARG A 81 14.66 5.40 9.18
N TRP A 82 14.47 5.36 7.86
CA TRP A 82 15.58 5.38 6.89
C TRP A 82 15.31 6.41 5.77
N PHE A 83 14.92 7.64 6.16
CA PHE A 83 14.81 8.89 5.35
C PHE A 83 13.46 9.22 4.67
N LYS A 84 12.43 9.71 5.42
CA LYS A 84 11.45 10.80 5.08
C LYS A 84 10.32 10.94 6.13
N VAL A 85 9.45 11.96 5.97
CA VAL A 85 8.44 12.47 6.94
C VAL A 85 7.09 11.71 6.89
N ALA A 86 6.80 11.03 5.79
CA ALA A 86 5.76 9.99 5.68
C ALA A 86 6.43 8.61 5.73
N GLY A 87 5.68 7.50 5.78
CA GLY A 87 6.28 6.18 5.57
C GLY A 87 7.13 6.14 4.30
N ASP A 88 8.10 5.24 4.27
CA ASP A 88 8.92 5.01 3.06
C ASP A 88 9.17 3.53 2.85
N ALA A 89 9.24 3.09 1.60
CA ALA A 89 9.49 1.71 1.22
C ALA A 89 10.61 1.65 0.18
N TYR A 90 11.75 1.12 0.58
CA TYR A 90 12.86 0.84 -0.32
C TYR A 90 12.88 -0.62 -0.73
N VAL A 91 12.70 -0.89 -2.04
CA VAL A 91 12.72 -2.26 -2.61
C VAL A 91 14.06 -2.53 -3.30
N GLN A 92 14.77 -3.57 -2.85
CA GLN A 92 15.99 -4.07 -3.48
C GLN A 92 15.64 -4.90 -4.71
N ARG A 93 16.23 -4.55 -5.86
CA ARG A 93 15.94 -5.16 -7.16
C ARG A 93 17.19 -5.70 -7.82
N MET A 94 17.07 -6.86 -8.48
CA MET A 94 18.11 -7.41 -9.35
C MET A 94 17.45 -8.03 -10.58
N LYS A 95 17.85 -7.59 -11.78
CA LYS A 95 17.31 -8.09 -13.07
C LYS A 95 15.77 -8.13 -13.10
N GLY A 96 15.11 -7.09 -12.59
CA GLY A 96 13.63 -7.00 -12.54
C GLY A 96 12.96 -7.87 -11.48
N ARG A 97 13.70 -8.47 -10.55
CA ARG A 97 13.14 -9.26 -9.43
C ARG A 97 13.36 -8.57 -8.10
N PHE A 98 12.38 -8.67 -7.21
CA PHE A 98 12.49 -8.16 -5.84
C PHE A 98 13.23 -9.17 -4.97
N LEU A 99 14.24 -8.68 -4.24
CA LEU A 99 15.08 -9.50 -3.37
C LEU A 99 14.83 -9.26 -1.89
N GLY A 100 14.39 -8.04 -1.55
CA GLY A 100 14.13 -7.60 -0.18
C GLY A 100 13.56 -6.19 -0.18
N ALA A 101 12.97 -5.78 0.94
CA ALA A 101 12.50 -4.42 1.13
C ALA A 101 12.73 -3.93 2.56
N LYS A 102 12.84 -2.61 2.72
CA LYS A 102 12.88 -1.92 4.01
C LYS A 102 11.74 -0.92 4.06
N VAL A 103 10.93 -0.99 5.11
CA VAL A 103 9.84 -0.05 5.38
C VAL A 103 10.24 0.83 6.56
N GLY A 104 10.33 2.13 6.32
CA GLY A 104 10.56 3.16 7.32
C GLY A 104 9.25 3.68 7.89
N ILE A 105 9.10 3.66 9.22
CA ILE A 105 7.97 4.25 9.92
C ILE A 105 8.40 5.37 10.88
N ARG A 106 7.45 6.24 11.23
CA ARG A 106 7.66 7.34 12.19
C ARG A 106 6.98 7.02 13.52
N ASN A 107 7.72 7.18 14.63
CA ASN A 107 7.17 7.04 15.97
C ASN A 107 6.21 8.19 16.34
N GLY A 108 5.32 7.93 17.29
CA GLY A 108 4.37 8.91 17.83
C GLY A 108 3.05 9.00 17.06
N GLN A 109 2.84 8.17 16.04
CA GLN A 109 1.52 7.98 15.42
C GLN A 109 0.69 7.01 16.27
N ASP A 110 -0.63 7.19 16.29
CA ASP A 110 -1.54 6.21 16.88
C ASP A 110 -1.59 4.93 16.04
N ARG A 111 -2.11 3.86 16.63
CA ARG A 111 -2.09 2.53 16.01
C ARG A 111 -2.87 2.44 14.70
N TYR A 112 -3.96 3.18 14.53
CA TYR A 112 -4.79 3.12 13.31
C TYR A 112 -4.15 3.89 12.17
N THR A 113 -3.65 5.09 12.45
CA THR A 113 -2.85 5.85 11.49
C THR A 113 -1.62 5.05 11.06
N MET A 114 -0.94 4.40 12.01
CA MET A 114 0.20 3.53 11.68
C MET A 114 -0.20 2.34 10.79
N THR A 115 -1.37 1.74 11.00
CA THR A 115 -1.87 0.66 10.12
C THR A 115 -2.01 1.17 8.69
N LEU A 116 -2.61 2.36 8.49
CA LEU A 116 -2.78 2.95 7.15
C LEU A 116 -1.44 3.25 6.48
N VAL A 117 -0.50 3.84 7.23
CA VAL A 117 0.85 4.11 6.73
C VAL A 117 1.55 2.82 6.32
N VAL A 118 1.55 1.79 7.17
CA VAL A 118 2.22 0.53 6.83
C VAL A 118 1.52 -0.17 5.67
N ALA A 119 0.19 -0.13 5.58
CA ALA A 119 -0.54 -0.71 4.45
C ALA A 119 -0.17 -0.02 3.12
N HIS A 120 -0.04 1.32 3.15
CA HIS A 120 0.45 2.12 2.02
C HIS A 120 1.86 1.69 1.61
N GLU A 121 2.79 1.61 2.57
CA GLU A 121 4.17 1.20 2.28
C GLU A 121 4.29 -0.23 1.76
N LEU A 122 3.46 -1.15 2.26
CA LEU A 122 3.40 -2.51 1.72
C LEU A 122 2.91 -2.55 0.27
N GLY A 123 2.12 -1.56 -0.17
CA GLY A 123 1.77 -1.37 -1.58
C GLY A 123 3.01 -1.15 -2.47
N TYR A 124 3.91 -0.26 -2.06
CA TYR A 124 5.19 -0.08 -2.76
C TYR A 124 6.08 -1.32 -2.70
N VAL A 125 6.06 -2.06 -1.57
CA VAL A 125 6.76 -3.36 -1.47
C VAL A 125 6.24 -4.36 -2.52
N LEU A 126 4.97 -4.25 -2.91
CA LEU A 126 4.37 -5.04 -3.99
C LEU A 126 4.62 -4.45 -5.39
N GLY A 127 5.27 -3.30 -5.48
CA GLY A 127 5.59 -2.62 -6.73
C GLY A 127 4.46 -1.73 -7.27
N LEU A 128 3.51 -1.34 -6.41
CA LEU A 128 2.48 -0.36 -6.72
C LEU A 128 3.02 1.05 -6.48
N ASP A 129 3.00 1.92 -7.49
CA ASP A 129 3.37 3.33 -7.34
C ASP A 129 2.14 4.25 -7.47
N HIS A 130 2.27 5.50 -7.02
CA HIS A 130 1.25 6.53 -7.22
C HIS A 130 1.17 6.94 -8.69
N GLU A 131 -0.03 7.25 -9.19
CA GLU A 131 -0.22 7.71 -10.58
C GLU A 131 0.19 9.17 -10.86
N THR A 132 0.92 9.85 -9.97
CA THR A 132 1.36 11.24 -10.20
C THR A 132 2.81 11.34 -10.66
N ALA A 133 3.05 10.84 -11.87
CA ALA A 133 3.92 11.56 -12.80
C ALA A 133 3.02 12.11 -13.90
N SER A 134 2.65 13.39 -13.78
CA SER A 134 2.31 14.19 -14.97
C SER A 134 3.31 13.84 -16.06
N ALA A 135 2.80 13.52 -17.25
CA ALA A 135 3.57 13.12 -18.42
C ALA A 135 4.91 13.87 -18.52
N GLN A 136 6.00 13.20 -18.11
CA GLN A 136 7.32 13.59 -18.56
C GLN A 136 7.55 12.77 -19.84
N PRO A 137 7.68 13.41 -21.02
CA PRO A 137 8.10 12.70 -22.21
C PRO A 137 9.47 12.09 -21.89
N ARG A 138 9.59 10.76 -22.08
CA ARG A 138 10.90 10.14 -22.16
C ARG A 138 11.57 10.68 -23.43
N THR A 139 12.44 11.68 -23.30
CA THR A 139 13.48 11.87 -24.31
C THR A 139 14.47 10.70 -24.15
N ARG A 140 14.33 9.72 -25.03
CA ARG A 140 15.42 8.80 -25.36
C ARG A 140 16.26 9.46 -26.46
N THR A 141 17.57 9.35 -26.28
CA THR A 141 18.71 9.66 -27.17
C THR A 141 18.89 11.12 -27.55
#